data_AF-A0A2W6AXC9-F1
#
_entry.id   AF-A0A2W6AXC9-F1
#
_cell.length_a   1.000
_cell.length_b   1.000
_cell.length_c   1.000
_cell.angle_alpha   90.00
_cell.angle_beta   90.00
_cell.angle_gamma   90.00
#
_symmetry.space_group_name_H-M   'P 1'
#
loop_
_entity.id
_entity.type
_entity.pdbx_description
1 polymer ?
#
loop_
_entity_poly.entity_id
_entity_poly.type
_entity_poly.pdbx_seq_one_letter_code
_entity_poly.pdbx_strand_id
1 'polypeptide(L)'
;MDVLTGSQETIVDLKQREAALMMLRWVLLGIALVLGLVIPFLPLWLMIAIPTAAIYSLIIWRLNRLPTNLAQQRRIGTFALALDNMVVFSLIAFATVNGRDAFYVVYVLIVIGATFRSGSLGALASCVIFAFAYPLLWIAMSQLYNYPFPAVEVLFRTLLIAATSLLSGLLVRQLLHERREREQTLDLLLSLANAPSLDDALLYAAAEHAAHISGADAASIGLIDANTGTTKLRVGYNLSDAYLSQRQASNPHLTSMVQTTGF
;
A
#
# COMPACT_ATOMS: atom_id res chain seq x y z
N MET A 1 27.77 6.77 1.87
CA MET A 1 27.08 7.64 2.84
C MET A 1 25.55 7.60 2.63
N ASP A 2 25.09 6.64 1.80
CA ASP A 2 23.77 6.63 1.14
C ASP A 2 22.73 5.72 1.83
N VAL A 3 23.14 4.94 2.83
CA VAL A 3 22.22 4.08 3.60
C VAL A 3 21.36 4.91 4.57
N LEU A 4 21.85 6.08 4.99
CA LEU A 4 21.14 6.95 5.93
C LEU A 4 20.08 7.82 5.23
N THR A 5 20.31 8.24 3.97
CA THR A 5 19.37 9.04 3.18
C THR A 5 18.11 8.24 2.83
N GLY A 6 18.25 6.97 2.38
CA GLY A 6 17.09 6.10 2.11
C GLY A 6 16.23 5.81 3.36
N SER A 7 16.85 5.75 4.54
CA SER A 7 16.11 5.56 5.81
C SER A 7 15.31 6.81 6.23
N GLN A 8 15.77 8.01 5.86
CA GLN A 8 15.06 9.25 6.18
C GLN A 8 13.91 9.49 5.22
N GLU A 9 14.10 9.21 3.93
CA GLU A 9 13.06 9.37 2.90
C GLU A 9 11.86 8.46 3.17
N THR A 10 12.11 7.23 3.59
CA THR A 10 11.05 6.29 4.01
C THR A 10 10.29 6.78 5.26
N ILE A 11 10.95 7.43 6.22
CA ILE A 11 10.28 8.00 7.40
C ILE A 11 9.41 9.21 7.01
N VAL A 12 9.88 10.06 6.10
CA VAL A 12 9.13 11.23 5.62
C VAL A 12 7.86 10.80 4.89
N ASP A 13 7.95 9.83 3.98
CA ASP A 13 6.78 9.31 3.25
C ASP A 13 5.79 8.62 4.22
N LEU A 14 6.28 7.84 5.20
CA LEU A 14 5.43 7.29 6.26
C LEU A 14 4.70 8.38 7.06
N LYS A 15 5.40 9.46 7.42
CA LYS A 15 4.79 10.59 8.14
C LYS A 15 3.75 11.32 7.30
N GLN A 16 3.97 11.51 6.00
CA GLN A 16 2.99 12.12 5.10
C GLN A 16 1.74 11.25 4.96
N ARG A 17 1.90 9.93 4.78
CA ARG A 17 0.78 8.98 4.74
C ARG A 17 0.00 9.00 6.05
N GLU A 18 0.68 9.03 7.19
CA GLU A 18 0.02 9.13 8.50
C GLU A 18 -0.70 10.48 8.70
N ALA A 19 -0.17 11.58 8.17
CA ALA A 19 -0.84 12.88 8.21
C ALA A 19 -2.12 12.90 7.36
N ALA A 20 -2.09 12.32 6.15
CA ALA A 20 -3.27 12.20 5.30
C ALA A 20 -4.35 11.32 5.96
N LEU A 21 -3.95 10.20 6.57
CA LEU A 21 -4.86 9.35 7.34
C LEU A 21 -5.42 10.06 8.57
N MET A 22 -4.61 10.88 9.25
CA MET A 22 -5.09 11.69 10.37
C MET A 22 -6.12 12.73 9.92
N MET A 23 -5.90 13.38 8.79
CA MET A 23 -6.87 14.32 8.21
C MET A 23 -8.18 13.61 7.87
N LEU A 24 -8.11 12.43 7.25
CA LEU A 24 -9.27 11.59 6.96
C LEU A 24 -10.03 11.22 8.25
N ARG A 25 -9.33 10.90 9.35
CA ARG A 25 -9.95 10.62 10.65
C ARG A 25 -10.71 11.82 11.20
N TRP A 26 -10.12 13.02 11.14
CA TRP A 26 -10.81 14.24 11.59
C TRP A 26 -12.04 14.54 10.74
N VAL A 27 -11.97 14.33 9.43
CA VAL A 27 -13.13 14.46 8.53
C VAL A 27 -14.22 13.46 8.91
N LEU A 28 -13.87 12.18 9.12
CA LEU A 28 -14.83 11.15 9.54
C LEU A 28 -15.46 11.44 10.89
N LEU A 29 -14.66 11.91 11.85
CA LEU A 29 -15.14 12.28 13.18
C LEU A 29 -16.07 13.51 13.11
N GLY A 30 -15.76 14.46 12.23
CA GLY A 30 -16.64 15.58 11.90
C GLY A 30 -17.96 15.13 11.28
N ILE A 31 -17.93 14.23 10.30
CA ILE A 31 -19.13 13.64 9.69
C ILE A 31 -19.97 12.91 10.73
N ALA A 32 -19.34 12.09 11.57
CA ALA A 32 -20.03 11.36 12.65
C ALA A 32 -20.67 12.32 13.66
N LEU A 33 -20.02 13.45 13.95
CA LEU A 33 -20.55 14.49 14.83
C LEU A 33 -21.75 15.22 14.21
N VAL A 34 -21.67 15.59 12.93
CA VAL A 34 -22.78 16.22 12.19
C VAL A 34 -23.96 15.27 12.07
N LEU A 35 -23.72 14.02 11.67
CA LEU A 35 -24.76 12.98 11.65
C LEU A 35 -25.34 12.75 13.05
N GLY A 36 -24.51 12.77 14.09
CA GLY A 36 -24.98 12.69 15.47
C GLY A 36 -25.93 13.83 15.86
N LEU A 37 -25.61 15.07 15.46
CA LEU A 37 -26.42 16.26 15.77
C LEU A 37 -27.76 16.30 15.01
N VAL A 38 -27.76 15.88 13.75
CA VAL A 38 -28.96 15.90 12.90
C VAL A 38 -29.97 14.85 13.34
N ILE A 39 -29.50 13.73 13.93
CA ILE A 39 -30.38 12.64 14.26
C ILE A 39 -30.72 12.66 15.77
N PRO A 40 -31.96 13.02 16.16
CA PRO A 40 -32.34 13.21 17.55
C PRO A 40 -32.17 11.91 18.33
N PHE A 41 -31.73 12.00 19.58
CA PHE A 41 -31.15 10.94 20.43
C PHE A 41 -29.67 10.64 20.12
N LEU A 42 -28.78 11.46 20.69
CA LEU A 42 -27.38 11.12 20.97
C LEU A 42 -27.33 10.42 22.33
N PRO A 43 -27.22 9.09 22.41
CA PRO A 43 -27.09 8.42 23.68
C PRO A 43 -25.68 8.59 24.24
N LEU A 44 -25.59 8.38 25.56
CA LEU A 44 -24.41 8.58 26.39
C LEU A 44 -23.11 7.99 25.79
N TRP A 45 -23.22 6.87 25.07
CA TRP A 45 -22.06 6.20 24.46
C TRP A 45 -21.41 6.98 23.32
N LEU A 46 -22.16 7.74 22.51
CA LEU A 46 -21.56 8.63 21.49
C LEU A 46 -20.85 9.83 22.15
N MET A 47 -21.39 10.30 23.28
CA MET A 47 -20.73 11.33 24.10
C MET A 47 -19.45 10.81 24.75
N ILE A 48 -19.22 9.50 24.79
CA ILE A 48 -17.97 8.91 25.25
C ILE A 48 -17.08 8.58 24.04
N ALA A 49 -17.63 7.94 23.00
CA ALA A 49 -16.92 7.43 21.82
C ALA A 49 -16.29 8.55 20.97
N ILE A 50 -17.01 9.64 20.71
CA ILE A 50 -16.47 10.77 19.93
C ILE A 50 -15.29 11.42 20.67
N PRO A 51 -15.41 11.83 21.96
CA PRO A 51 -14.26 12.39 22.65
C PRO A 51 -13.15 11.37 22.90
N THR A 52 -13.42 10.08 23.12
CA THR A 52 -12.33 9.08 23.17
C THR A 52 -11.61 8.98 21.84
N ALA A 53 -12.32 8.94 20.72
CA ALA A 53 -11.71 8.93 19.38
C ALA A 53 -10.92 10.22 19.09
N ALA A 54 -11.41 11.38 19.56
CA ALA A 54 -10.72 12.66 19.42
C ALA A 54 -9.45 12.74 20.29
N ILE A 55 -9.52 12.36 21.57
CA ILE A 55 -8.38 12.29 22.50
C ILE A 55 -7.32 11.34 21.94
N TYR A 56 -7.73 10.18 21.46
CA TYR A 56 -6.84 9.22 20.84
C TYR A 56 -6.20 9.74 19.54
N SER A 57 -6.97 10.39 18.67
CA SER A 57 -6.44 11.01 17.45
C SER A 57 -5.39 12.08 17.80
N LEU A 58 -5.61 12.83 18.89
CA LEU A 58 -4.64 13.77 19.43
C LEU A 58 -3.37 13.08 19.97
N ILE A 59 -3.52 11.95 20.66
CA ILE A 59 -2.39 11.15 21.18
C ILE A 59 -1.51 10.64 20.04
N ILE A 60 -2.10 10.06 18.99
CA ILE A 60 -1.33 9.61 17.82
C ILE A 60 -0.66 10.78 17.12
N TRP A 61 -1.38 11.89 16.96
CA TRP A 61 -0.83 13.08 16.33
C TRP A 61 0.39 13.61 17.10
N ARG A 62 0.33 13.60 18.43
CA ARG A 62 1.47 13.92 19.31
C ARG A 62 2.61 12.91 19.15
N LEU A 63 2.31 11.61 19.16
CA LEU A 63 3.32 10.55 19.04
C LEU A 63 4.05 10.60 17.69
N ASN A 64 3.34 10.91 16.59
CA ASN A 64 3.93 11.01 15.26
C ASN A 64 4.87 12.21 15.08
N ARG A 65 4.77 13.22 15.96
CA ARG A 65 5.68 14.38 15.98
C ARG A 65 7.00 14.10 16.69
N LEU A 66 7.10 13.01 17.46
CA LEU A 66 8.33 12.67 18.17
C LEU A 66 9.36 12.04 17.21
N PRO A 67 10.66 12.32 17.39
CA PRO A 67 11.73 11.61 16.69
C PRO A 67 11.67 10.15 17.11
N THR A 68 11.29 9.26 16.19
CA THR A 68 11.04 7.85 16.47
C THR A 68 11.78 6.97 15.45
N ASN A 69 12.27 5.82 15.91
CA ASN A 69 12.89 4.82 15.05
C ASN A 69 11.82 4.07 14.23
N LEU A 70 12.21 3.51 13.08
CA LEU A 70 11.33 2.75 12.17
C LEU A 70 10.52 1.65 12.89
N ALA A 71 11.14 0.91 13.80
CA ALA A 71 10.47 -0.14 14.58
C ALA A 71 9.37 0.42 15.50
N GLN A 72 9.59 1.60 16.07
CA GLN A 72 8.65 2.27 16.96
C GLN A 72 7.48 2.86 16.17
N GLN A 73 7.75 3.43 15.00
CA GLN A 73 6.69 3.93 14.10
C GLN A 73 5.79 2.80 13.60
N ARG A 74 6.33 1.61 13.28
CA ARG A 74 5.51 0.42 12.96
C ARG A 74 4.62 -0.04 14.12
N ARG A 75 5.12 0.00 15.36
CA ARG A 75 4.33 -0.34 16.55
C ARG A 75 3.20 0.66 16.79
N ILE A 76 3.47 1.96 16.66
CA ILE A 76 2.44 3.02 16.72
C ILE A 76 1.40 2.76 15.62
N GLY A 77 1.84 2.36 14.43
CA GLY A 77 0.97 1.95 13.33
C GLY A 77 0.01 0.82 13.67
N THR A 78 0.53 -0.24 14.27
CA THR A 78 -0.26 -1.43 14.64
C THR A 78 -1.22 -1.14 15.78
N PHE A 79 -0.76 -0.42 16.79
CA PHE A 79 -1.59 0.00 17.93
C PHE A 79 -2.73 0.90 17.46
N ALA A 80 -2.43 1.80 16.52
CA ALA A 80 -3.41 2.68 15.94
C ALA A 80 -4.45 1.93 15.08
N LEU A 81 -4.06 0.85 14.41
CA LEU A 81 -4.98 -0.01 13.69
C LEU A 81 -5.94 -0.73 14.64
N ALA A 82 -5.43 -1.27 15.75
CA ALA A 82 -6.25 -1.96 16.74
C ALA A 82 -7.32 -1.02 17.34
N LEU A 83 -6.91 0.20 17.68
CA LEU A 83 -7.82 1.20 18.24
C LEU A 83 -8.85 1.72 17.23
N ASP A 84 -8.48 1.88 15.95
CA ASP A 84 -9.44 2.22 14.91
C ASP A 84 -10.53 1.15 14.79
N ASN A 85 -10.15 -0.13 14.79
CA ASN A 85 -11.13 -1.23 14.78
C ASN A 85 -12.03 -1.22 16.03
N MET A 86 -11.50 -0.84 17.20
CA MET A 86 -12.29 -0.74 18.45
C MET A 86 -13.32 0.40 18.41
N VAL A 87 -12.92 1.59 17.92
CA VAL A 87 -13.83 2.74 17.75
C VAL A 87 -14.93 2.41 16.75
N VAL A 88 -14.57 1.77 15.63
CA VAL A 88 -15.54 1.33 14.62
C VAL A 88 -16.48 0.29 15.17
N PHE A 89 -15.98 -0.71 15.89
CA PHE A 89 -16.82 -1.71 16.53
C PHE A 89 -17.84 -1.05 17.47
N SER A 90 -17.39 -0.06 18.27
CA SER A 90 -18.28 0.74 19.13
C SER A 90 -19.34 1.51 18.34
N LEU A 91 -18.98 2.09 17.18
CA LEU A 91 -19.91 2.80 16.30
C LEU A 91 -20.92 1.85 15.62
N ILE A 92 -20.49 0.66 15.21
CA ILE A 92 -21.33 -0.38 14.62
C ILE A 92 -22.31 -0.93 15.66
N ALA A 93 -21.79 -1.25 16.85
CA ALA A 93 -22.59 -1.65 18.00
C ALA A 93 -23.73 -0.67 18.23
N PHE A 94 -23.37 0.61 18.16
CA PHE A 94 -24.27 1.70 18.41
C PHE A 94 -25.33 1.91 17.30
N ALA A 95 -24.91 1.94 16.04
CA ALA A 95 -25.80 2.12 14.90
C ALA A 95 -26.85 0.98 14.81
N THR A 96 -26.41 -0.22 15.18
CA THR A 96 -27.24 -1.42 15.20
C THR A 96 -28.36 -1.33 16.24
N VAL A 97 -28.06 -0.85 17.46
CA VAL A 97 -29.06 -0.68 18.53
C VAL A 97 -30.21 0.26 18.12
N ASN A 98 -29.92 1.28 17.31
CA ASN A 98 -30.92 2.29 16.92
C ASN A 98 -31.56 2.03 15.55
N GLY A 99 -31.25 0.91 14.88
CA GLY A 99 -31.78 0.60 13.55
C GLY A 99 -31.40 1.64 12.49
N ARG A 100 -30.25 2.30 12.62
CA ARG A 100 -29.83 3.39 11.72
C ARG A 100 -28.76 2.92 10.74
N ASP A 101 -29.16 2.79 9.48
CA ASP A 101 -28.36 2.20 8.40
C ASP A 101 -27.23 3.09 7.87
N ALA A 102 -27.33 4.41 8.10
CA ALA A 102 -26.41 5.40 7.54
C ALA A 102 -24.95 5.23 8.01
N PHE A 103 -24.70 4.57 9.14
CA PHE A 103 -23.36 4.37 9.68
C PHE A 103 -22.54 3.31 8.92
N TYR A 104 -23.15 2.56 7.99
CA TYR A 104 -22.45 1.64 7.11
C TYR A 104 -21.38 2.34 6.24
N VAL A 105 -21.63 3.58 5.80
CA VAL A 105 -20.69 4.35 4.98
C VAL A 105 -19.42 4.70 5.76
N VAL A 106 -19.57 5.05 7.04
CA VAL A 106 -18.43 5.33 7.94
C VAL A 106 -17.55 4.08 8.09
N TYR A 107 -18.17 2.90 8.15
CA TYR A 107 -17.47 1.63 8.17
C TYR A 107 -16.62 1.41 6.90
N VAL A 108 -17.20 1.58 5.71
CA VAL A 108 -16.48 1.38 4.43
C VAL A 108 -15.25 2.28 4.35
N LEU A 109 -15.39 3.56 4.72
CA LEU A 109 -14.30 4.53 4.68
C LEU A 109 -13.15 4.16 5.63
N ILE A 110 -13.46 3.55 6.78
CA ILE A 110 -12.43 3.16 7.75
C ILE A 110 -11.72 1.88 7.32
N VAL A 111 -12.42 0.91 6.72
CA VAL A 111 -11.77 -0.27 6.11
C VAL A 111 -10.80 0.15 5.02
N ILE A 112 -11.20 1.12 4.19
CA ILE A 112 -10.32 1.72 3.18
C ILE A 112 -9.08 2.33 3.86
N GLY A 113 -9.27 3.14 4.92
CA GLY A 113 -8.17 3.74 5.69
C GLY A 113 -7.22 2.72 6.34
N ALA A 114 -7.76 1.67 6.96
CA ALA A 114 -7.01 0.56 7.54
C ALA A 114 -6.18 -0.18 6.49
N THR A 115 -6.74 -0.36 5.30
CA THR A 115 -6.08 -1.00 4.17
C THR A 115 -4.94 -0.16 3.62
N PHE A 116 -5.12 1.15 3.50
CA PHE A 116 -4.02 2.05 3.09
C PHE A 116 -2.86 2.04 4.09
N ARG A 117 -3.13 1.86 5.38
CA ARG A 117 -2.09 1.86 6.42
C ARG A 117 -1.28 0.57 6.46
N SER A 118 -1.95 -0.57 6.47
CA SER A 118 -1.30 -1.87 6.72
C SER A 118 -1.30 -2.78 5.48
N GLY A 119 -1.62 -2.20 4.32
CA GLY A 119 -1.76 -2.91 3.06
C GLY A 119 -2.85 -3.98 3.14
N SER A 120 -2.63 -5.06 2.37
CA SER A 120 -3.57 -6.18 2.34
C SER A 120 -3.76 -6.92 3.67
N LEU A 121 -2.78 -6.84 4.58
CA LEU A 121 -2.91 -7.47 5.90
C LEU A 121 -3.89 -6.69 6.78
N GLY A 122 -3.92 -5.35 6.64
CA GLY A 122 -4.93 -4.51 7.27
C GLY A 122 -6.34 -4.80 6.77
N ALA A 123 -6.51 -4.92 5.45
CA ALA A 123 -7.77 -5.35 4.85
C ALA A 123 -8.23 -6.70 5.42
N LEU A 124 -7.39 -7.73 5.37
CA LEU A 124 -7.76 -9.06 5.87
C LEU A 124 -8.09 -9.04 7.37
N ALA A 125 -7.31 -8.34 8.19
CA ALA A 125 -7.56 -8.23 9.62
C ALA A 125 -8.92 -7.56 9.89
N SER A 126 -9.20 -6.42 9.25
CA SER A 126 -10.49 -5.76 9.39
C SER A 126 -11.64 -6.61 8.84
N CYS A 127 -11.45 -7.28 7.71
CA CYS A 127 -12.43 -8.23 7.16
C CYS A 127 -12.83 -9.29 8.18
N VAL A 128 -11.85 -9.98 8.77
CA VAL A 128 -12.07 -11.04 9.77
C VAL A 128 -12.74 -10.45 11.00
N ILE A 129 -12.20 -9.37 11.56
CA ILE A 129 -12.75 -8.74 12.77
C ILE A 129 -14.23 -8.41 12.56
N PHE A 130 -14.58 -7.71 11.48
CA PHE A 130 -15.96 -7.28 11.25
C PHE A 130 -16.88 -8.40 10.80
N ALA A 131 -16.37 -9.39 10.08
CA ALA A 131 -17.13 -10.56 9.68
C ALA A 131 -17.68 -11.33 10.89
N PHE A 132 -16.93 -11.37 11.99
CA PHE A 132 -17.39 -11.99 13.23
C PHE A 132 -18.09 -11.00 14.17
N ALA A 133 -17.54 -9.80 14.30
CA ALA A 133 -18.01 -8.82 15.26
C ALA A 133 -19.44 -8.35 14.97
N TYR A 134 -19.81 -8.18 13.70
CA TYR A 134 -21.15 -7.71 13.33
C TYR A 134 -22.26 -8.74 13.63
N PRO A 135 -22.15 -10.01 13.23
CA PRO A 135 -23.11 -11.04 13.64
C PRO A 135 -23.15 -11.27 15.15
N LEU A 136 -21.98 -11.33 15.81
CA LEU A 136 -21.91 -11.51 17.27
C LEU A 136 -22.65 -10.41 18.00
N LEU A 137 -22.55 -9.17 17.52
CA LEU A 137 -23.27 -8.06 18.10
C LEU A 137 -24.79 -8.25 17.99
N TRP A 138 -25.29 -8.63 16.83
CA TRP A 138 -26.72 -8.89 16.65
C TRP A 138 -27.21 -10.08 17.48
N ILE A 139 -26.39 -11.12 17.64
CA ILE A 139 -26.68 -12.23 18.55
C ILE A 139 -26.81 -11.70 19.98
N ALA A 140 -25.84 -10.91 20.45
CA ALA A 140 -25.87 -10.31 21.78
C ALA A 140 -27.10 -9.40 21.96
N MET A 141 -27.47 -8.60 20.95
CA MET A 141 -28.64 -7.73 21.01
C MET A 141 -29.94 -8.52 21.05
N SER A 142 -30.03 -9.60 20.28
CA SER A 142 -31.19 -10.49 20.30
C SER A 142 -31.38 -11.16 21.67
N GLN A 143 -30.28 -11.60 22.31
CA GLN A 143 -30.31 -12.24 23.63
C GLN A 143 -30.55 -11.25 24.78
N LEU A 144 -29.94 -10.06 24.74
CA LEU A 144 -29.97 -9.10 25.85
C LEU A 144 -31.21 -8.20 25.84
N TYR A 145 -31.72 -7.85 24.65
CA TYR A 145 -32.78 -6.85 24.48
C TYR A 145 -34.04 -7.41 23.80
N ASN A 146 -34.10 -8.73 23.53
CA ASN A 146 -35.20 -9.40 22.84
C ASN A 146 -35.52 -8.79 21.45
N TYR A 147 -34.51 -8.22 20.77
CA TYR A 147 -34.68 -7.77 19.39
C TYR A 147 -34.80 -8.97 18.43
N PRO A 148 -35.70 -8.91 17.43
CA PRO A 148 -35.76 -9.93 16.39
C PRO A 148 -34.46 -9.90 15.60
N PHE A 149 -33.84 -11.07 15.39
CA PHE A 149 -32.58 -11.20 14.66
C PHE A 149 -32.84 -11.16 13.13
N PRO A 150 -32.46 -10.09 12.41
CA PRO A 150 -32.73 -9.98 10.98
C PRO A 150 -31.64 -10.73 10.19
N ALA A 151 -31.72 -12.06 10.18
CA ALA A 151 -30.66 -12.94 9.65
C ALA A 151 -30.20 -12.57 8.22
N VAL A 152 -31.14 -12.27 7.33
CA VAL A 152 -30.85 -11.93 5.92
C VAL A 152 -30.04 -10.63 5.82
N GLU A 153 -30.42 -9.61 6.58
CA GLU A 153 -29.75 -8.31 6.57
C GLU A 153 -28.34 -8.41 7.17
N VAL A 154 -28.20 -9.14 8.27
CA VAL A 154 -26.90 -9.40 8.91
C VAL A 154 -25.97 -10.09 7.94
N LEU A 155 -26.45 -11.14 7.26
CA LEU A 155 -25.65 -11.92 6.32
C LEU A 155 -25.26 -11.08 5.09
N PHE A 156 -26.21 -10.32 4.52
CA PHE A 156 -25.95 -9.42 3.40
C PHE A 156 -24.87 -8.37 3.75
N ARG A 157 -25.00 -7.69 4.89
CA ARG A 157 -24.03 -6.67 5.32
C ARG A 157 -22.67 -7.28 5.59
N THR A 158 -22.62 -8.43 6.24
CA THR A 158 -21.37 -9.16 6.52
C THR A 158 -20.64 -9.53 5.21
N LEU A 159 -21.38 -9.96 4.19
CA LEU A 159 -20.81 -10.23 2.86
C LEU A 159 -20.32 -8.95 2.18
N LEU A 160 -21.07 -7.85 2.27
CA LEU A 160 -20.68 -6.57 1.67
C LEU A 160 -19.41 -6.00 2.34
N ILE A 161 -19.33 -6.09 3.67
CA ILE A 161 -18.15 -5.81 4.51
C ILE A 161 -16.94 -6.62 3.99
N ALA A 162 -17.11 -7.93 3.87
CA ALA A 162 -16.05 -8.82 3.42
C ALA A 162 -15.59 -8.49 1.99
N ALA A 163 -16.53 -8.30 1.06
CA ALA A 163 -16.25 -7.96 -0.33
C ALA A 163 -15.51 -6.63 -0.46
N THR A 164 -15.97 -5.58 0.23
CA THR A 164 -15.34 -4.25 0.22
C THR A 164 -13.93 -4.29 0.76
N SER A 165 -13.72 -5.06 1.84
CA SER A 165 -12.41 -5.22 2.45
C SER A 165 -11.44 -5.97 1.53
N LEU A 166 -11.90 -7.05 0.89
CA LEU A 166 -11.11 -7.79 -0.10
C LEU A 166 -10.76 -6.92 -1.32
N LEU A 167 -11.74 -6.21 -1.89
CA LEU A 167 -11.53 -5.31 -3.02
C LEU A 167 -10.54 -4.20 -2.69
N SER A 168 -10.69 -3.58 -1.51
CA SER A 168 -9.72 -2.57 -1.03
C SER A 168 -8.32 -3.16 -0.91
N GLY A 169 -8.20 -4.38 -0.38
CA GLY A 169 -6.94 -5.10 -0.25
C GLY A 169 -6.28 -5.39 -1.60
N LEU A 170 -7.06 -5.76 -2.61
CA LEU A 170 -6.59 -5.98 -3.98
C LEU A 170 -6.15 -4.68 -4.64
N LEU A 171 -6.95 -3.61 -4.53
CA LEU A 171 -6.61 -2.30 -5.07
C LEU A 171 -5.30 -1.75 -4.48
N VAL A 172 -5.10 -1.89 -3.18
CA VAL A 172 -3.84 -1.46 -2.55
C VAL A 172 -2.66 -2.32 -3.01
N ARG A 173 -2.84 -3.63 -3.23
CA ARG A 173 -1.79 -4.46 -3.83
C ARG A 173 -1.43 -4.00 -5.24
N GLN A 174 -2.42 -3.70 -6.07
CA GLN A 174 -2.20 -3.20 -7.43
C GLN A 174 -1.48 -1.85 -7.42
N LEU A 175 -1.94 -0.90 -6.60
CA LEU A 175 -1.30 0.41 -6.45
C LEU A 175 0.16 0.31 -5.97
N LEU A 176 0.45 -0.64 -5.07
CA LEU A 176 1.82 -0.88 -4.62
C LEU A 176 2.68 -1.52 -5.72
N HIS A 177 2.09 -2.36 -6.57
CA HIS A 177 2.80 -2.94 -7.70
C HIS A 177 3.13 -1.88 -8.75
N GLU A 178 2.15 -1.07 -9.15
CA GLU A 178 2.33 0.03 -10.09
C GLU A 178 3.33 1.08 -9.58
N ARG A 179 3.31 1.38 -8.27
CA ARG A 179 4.32 2.28 -7.68
C ARG A 179 5.72 1.71 -7.77
N ARG A 180 5.91 0.43 -7.48
CA ARG A 180 7.23 -0.22 -7.58
C ARG A 180 7.73 -0.23 -9.02
N GLU A 181 6.86 -0.52 -9.98
CA GLU A 181 7.22 -0.46 -11.40
C GLU A 181 7.63 0.96 -11.82
N ARG A 182 6.90 1.99 -11.36
CA ARG A 182 7.27 3.39 -11.62
C ARG A 182 8.58 3.79 -10.96
N GLU A 183 8.81 3.41 -9.70
CA GLU A 183 10.06 3.68 -8.99
C GLU A 183 11.24 3.01 -9.70
N GLN A 184 11.12 1.73 -10.07
CA GLN A 184 12.14 1.03 -10.87
C GLN A 184 12.41 1.72 -12.21
N THR A 185 11.35 2.17 -12.89
CA THR A 185 11.51 2.88 -14.18
C THR A 185 12.22 4.22 -13.99
N LEU A 186 11.90 4.97 -12.93
CA LEU A 186 12.54 6.25 -12.63
C LEU A 186 13.99 6.08 -12.22
N ASP A 187 14.31 5.10 -11.39
CA ASP A 187 15.68 4.78 -10.99
C ASP A 187 16.55 4.42 -12.20
N LEU A 188 15.98 3.66 -13.15
CA LEU A 188 16.64 3.37 -14.42
C LEU A 188 16.82 4.62 -15.28
N LEU A 189 15.82 5.50 -15.39
CA LEU A 189 15.98 6.74 -16.16
C LEU A 189 17.04 7.66 -15.53
N LEU A 190 17.12 7.72 -14.20
CA LEU A 190 18.11 8.50 -13.49
C LEU A 190 19.51 7.89 -13.62
N SER A 191 19.66 6.57 -13.54
CA SER A 191 20.95 5.92 -13.76
C SER A 191 21.44 6.09 -15.20
N LEU A 192 20.53 6.01 -16.18
CA LEU A 192 20.83 6.29 -17.59
C LEU A 192 21.18 7.76 -17.83
N ALA A 193 20.46 8.70 -17.20
CA ALA A 193 20.72 10.13 -17.35
C ALA A 193 22.05 10.56 -16.72
N ASN A 194 22.49 9.89 -15.65
CA ASN A 194 23.74 10.16 -14.96
C ASN A 194 24.92 9.30 -15.45
N ALA A 195 24.72 8.45 -16.45
CA ALA A 195 25.78 7.63 -17.00
C ALA A 195 26.85 8.51 -17.67
N PRO A 196 28.14 8.35 -17.33
CA PRO A 196 29.22 9.20 -17.84
C PRO A 196 29.51 8.94 -19.34
N SER A 197 29.05 7.81 -19.87
CA SER A 197 29.16 7.47 -21.29
C SER A 197 27.93 6.71 -21.78
N LEU A 198 27.70 6.75 -23.10
CA LEU A 198 26.66 5.98 -23.76
C LEU A 198 26.85 4.47 -23.53
N ASP A 199 28.10 4.00 -23.44
CA ASP A 199 28.40 2.59 -23.20
C ASP A 199 28.03 2.16 -21.79
N ASP A 200 28.27 2.99 -20.78
CA ASP A 200 27.84 2.72 -19.40
C ASP A 200 26.32 2.73 -19.27
N ALA A 201 25.63 3.64 -19.96
CA ALA A 201 24.17 3.67 -19.99
C ALA A 201 23.59 2.38 -20.62
N LEU A 202 24.16 1.94 -21.74
CA LEU A 202 23.75 0.71 -22.42
C LEU A 202 24.08 -0.53 -21.61
N LEU A 203 25.18 -0.54 -20.87
CA LEU A 203 25.52 -1.60 -19.91
C LEU A 203 24.50 -1.68 -18.79
N TYR A 204 24.13 -0.55 -18.21
CA TYR A 204 23.15 -0.48 -17.14
C TYR A 204 21.77 -0.95 -17.62
N ALA A 205 21.33 -0.52 -18.80
CA ALA A 205 20.09 -1.00 -19.41
C ALA A 205 20.11 -2.51 -19.73
N ALA A 206 21.23 -3.03 -20.24
CA ALA A 206 21.37 -4.45 -20.59
C ALA A 206 21.39 -5.34 -19.34
N ALA A 207 22.16 -4.93 -18.32
CA ALA A 207 22.33 -5.69 -17.09
C ALA A 207 21.06 -5.66 -16.23
N GLU A 208 20.49 -4.49 -16.00
CA GLU A 208 19.43 -4.33 -15.01
C GLU A 208 18.04 -4.54 -15.59
N HIS A 209 17.77 -4.01 -16.79
CA HIS A 209 16.43 -4.11 -17.38
C HIS A 209 16.24 -5.43 -18.13
N ALA A 210 17.19 -5.80 -18.99
CA ALA A 210 16.99 -6.95 -19.87
C ALA A 210 17.27 -8.30 -19.19
N ALA A 211 18.26 -8.42 -18.29
CA ALA A 211 18.50 -9.69 -17.59
C ALA A 211 17.59 -9.85 -16.36
N HIS A 212 17.47 -8.82 -15.52
CA HIS A 212 16.84 -8.95 -14.20
C HIS A 212 15.29 -8.94 -14.24
N ILE A 213 14.66 -8.22 -15.18
CA ILE A 213 13.19 -8.21 -15.32
C ILE A 213 12.68 -9.40 -16.12
N SER A 214 13.42 -9.82 -17.15
CA SER A 214 13.01 -10.97 -17.97
C SER A 214 13.38 -12.32 -17.33
N GLY A 215 14.19 -12.30 -16.25
CA GLY A 215 14.74 -13.51 -15.64
C GLY A 215 15.71 -14.24 -16.57
N ALA A 216 16.26 -13.56 -17.56
CA ALA A 216 17.21 -14.14 -18.50
C ALA A 216 18.61 -14.16 -17.89
N ASP A 217 19.29 -15.30 -18.01
CA ASP A 217 20.67 -15.48 -17.51
C ASP A 217 21.68 -14.55 -18.19
N ALA A 218 21.37 -14.05 -19.40
CA ALA A 218 22.20 -13.12 -20.13
C ALA A 218 21.36 -12.19 -21.00
N ALA A 219 21.85 -10.97 -21.21
CA ALA A 219 21.21 -9.96 -22.05
C ALA A 219 22.23 -9.20 -22.89
N SER A 220 21.83 -8.71 -24.06
CA SER A 220 22.71 -7.97 -24.96
C SER A 220 21.97 -6.88 -25.69
N ILE A 221 22.58 -5.70 -25.83
CA ILE A 221 22.02 -4.57 -26.58
C ILE A 221 22.85 -4.33 -27.84
N GLY A 222 22.18 -4.36 -28.99
CA GLY A 222 22.73 -3.98 -30.29
C GLY A 222 22.20 -2.61 -30.71
N LEU A 223 23.10 -1.73 -31.13
CA LEU A 223 22.76 -0.48 -31.79
C LEU A 223 22.71 -0.71 -33.30
N ILE A 224 21.69 -0.17 -33.96
CA ILE A 224 21.62 -0.15 -35.42
C ILE A 224 22.14 1.20 -35.89
N ASP A 225 23.19 1.18 -36.71
CA ASP A 225 23.69 2.39 -37.35
C ASP A 225 22.73 2.78 -38.48
N ALA A 226 22.10 3.94 -38.35
CA ALA A 226 21.09 4.44 -39.28
C ALA A 226 21.63 4.63 -40.71
N ASN A 227 22.93 4.89 -40.87
CA ASN A 227 23.52 5.17 -42.19
C ASN A 227 23.91 3.89 -42.92
N THR A 228 24.29 2.84 -42.19
CA THR A 228 24.80 1.60 -42.77
C THR A 228 23.81 0.44 -42.67
N GLY A 229 22.75 0.57 -41.86
CA GLY A 229 21.82 -0.51 -41.55
C GLY A 229 22.47 -1.65 -40.76
N THR A 230 23.74 -1.51 -40.36
CA THR A 230 24.48 -2.57 -39.67
C THR A 230 24.17 -2.54 -38.18
N THR A 231 23.94 -3.72 -37.60
CA THR A 231 23.76 -3.87 -36.16
C THR A 231 25.12 -4.09 -35.50
N LYS A 232 25.51 -3.19 -34.61
CA LYS A 232 26.70 -3.32 -33.77
C LYS A 232 26.27 -3.67 -32.35
N LEU A 233 26.60 -4.89 -31.92
CA LEU A 233 26.46 -5.27 -30.51
C LEU A 233 27.46 -4.45 -29.70
N ARG A 234 26.97 -3.56 -28.85
CA ARG A 234 27.84 -2.70 -28.04
C ARG A 234 28.11 -3.29 -26.67
N VAL A 235 27.09 -3.89 -26.06
CA VAL A 235 27.15 -4.28 -24.65
C VAL A 235 26.42 -5.59 -24.38
N GLY A 236 26.97 -6.41 -23.49
CA GLY A 236 26.38 -7.66 -23.04
C GLY A 236 26.62 -7.94 -21.57
N TYR A 237 25.59 -8.42 -20.88
CA TYR A 237 25.61 -8.82 -19.49
C TYR A 237 25.61 -10.35 -19.38
N ASN A 238 26.55 -10.89 -18.59
CA ASN A 238 26.71 -12.32 -18.29
C ASN A 238 26.76 -13.24 -19.55
N LEU A 239 27.31 -12.73 -20.66
CA LEU A 239 27.55 -13.52 -21.85
C LEU A 239 28.86 -14.30 -21.70
N SER A 240 28.83 -15.61 -21.94
CA SER A 240 30.05 -16.43 -21.98
C SER A 240 30.90 -16.11 -23.22
N ASP A 241 32.22 -16.20 -23.10
CA ASP A 241 33.17 -15.97 -24.20
C ASP A 241 32.92 -16.91 -25.39
N ALA A 242 32.40 -18.12 -25.12
CA ALA A 242 32.00 -19.08 -26.15
C ALA A 242 30.81 -18.57 -26.98
N TYR A 243 29.84 -17.91 -26.35
CA TYR A 243 28.68 -17.34 -27.04
C TYR A 243 29.07 -16.11 -27.88
N LEU A 244 29.99 -15.29 -27.38
CA LEU A 244 30.50 -14.11 -28.09
C LEU A 244 31.29 -14.50 -29.35
N SER A 245 32.18 -15.49 -29.23
CA SER A 245 32.97 -16.01 -30.34
C SER A 245 32.10 -16.69 -31.40
N GLN A 246 31.07 -17.44 -30.99
CA GLN A 246 30.09 -18.03 -31.91
C GLN A 246 29.29 -16.94 -32.65
N ARG A 247 28.88 -15.87 -31.96
CA ARG A 247 28.14 -14.77 -32.60
C ARG A 247 29.01 -13.96 -33.56
N GLN A 248 30.25 -13.64 -33.20
CA GLN A 248 31.20 -12.98 -34.08
C GLN A 248 31.47 -13.81 -35.35
N ALA A 249 31.58 -15.14 -35.22
CA ALA A 249 31.72 -16.03 -36.37
C ALA A 249 30.48 -16.04 -37.27
N SER A 250 29.28 -15.95 -36.69
CA SER A 250 28.01 -15.89 -37.45
C SER A 250 27.71 -14.51 -38.06
N ASN A 251 28.33 -13.45 -37.54
CA ASN A 251 28.05 -12.06 -37.93
C ASN A 251 29.35 -11.24 -37.95
N PRO A 252 30.15 -11.32 -39.03
CA PRO A 252 31.50 -10.74 -39.09
C PRO A 252 31.53 -9.20 -39.02
N HIS A 253 30.38 -8.53 -39.06
CA HIS A 253 30.26 -7.07 -38.92
C HIS A 253 30.27 -6.57 -37.45
N LEU A 254 30.30 -7.47 -36.46
CA LEU A 254 30.40 -7.12 -35.05
C LEU A 254 31.81 -6.64 -34.68
N THR A 255 32.05 -5.34 -34.85
CA THR A 255 33.34 -4.69 -34.57
C THR A 255 33.30 -4.03 -33.19
N SER A 256 34.16 -4.52 -32.28
CA SER A 256 34.39 -4.10 -30.89
C SER A 256 33.22 -4.29 -29.91
N MET A 257 33.43 -5.15 -28.90
CA MET A 257 32.58 -5.23 -27.71
C MET A 257 33.34 -4.65 -26.51
N VAL A 258 32.64 -3.89 -25.67
CA VAL A 258 33.08 -3.60 -24.30
C VAL A 258 32.43 -4.65 -23.41
N GLN A 259 33.23 -5.53 -22.84
CA GLN A 259 32.80 -6.62 -21.97
C GLN A 259 33.17 -6.23 -20.53
N THR A 260 32.23 -6.32 -19.59
CA THR A 260 32.57 -6.34 -18.16
C THR A 260 32.17 -7.68 -17.57
N THR A 261 33.18 -8.42 -17.12
CA THR A 261 33.03 -9.62 -16.32
C THR A 261 32.85 -9.20 -14.86
N GLY A 262 31.61 -9.25 -14.37
CA GLY A 262 31.29 -9.20 -12.94
C GLY A 262 31.14 -7.80 -12.35
N PHE A 263 29.95 -7.58 -11.76
CA PHE A 263 29.75 -6.78 -10.55
C PHE A 263 29.52 -7.74 -9.39
#